data_AF-A0A928IKX8-F1
#
_entry.id   AF-A0A928IKX8-F1
#
_cell.length_a   1.000
_cell.length_b   1.000
_cell.length_c   1.000
_cell.angle_alpha   90.00
_cell.angle_beta   90.00
_cell.angle_gamma   90.00
#
_symmetry.space_group_name_H-M   'P 1'
#
loop_
_entity.id
_entity.type
_entity.pdbx_description
1 polymer ?
#
loop_
_entity_poly.entity_id
_entity_poly.type
_entity_poly.pdbx_seq_one_letter_code
_entity_poly.pdbx_strand_id
1 'polypeptide(L)'
;MRSMRKWKRSFPKMSEQTGEAQKSANIKKLLSTLGLCARAGKVIYGVPMICDGMRRSKGERPVTVFEASDTSENTHKKITDKCVFYKVKHIRLDCDGASLAAALGKTSSLGAVAVTDEKMSGMVEKYI
;
A
#
# COMPACT_ATOMS: atom_id res chain seq x y z
N MET A 1 -50.49 -32.48 -4.67
CA MET A 1 -49.35 -32.05 -3.83
C MET A 1 -48.08 -31.92 -4.68
N ARG A 2 -47.49 -30.73 -4.84
CA ARG A 2 -46.12 -30.57 -5.36
C ARG A 2 -45.24 -30.00 -4.25
N SER A 3 -44.38 -30.86 -3.74
CA SER A 3 -43.38 -30.56 -2.71
C SER A 3 -42.51 -29.37 -3.13
N MET A 4 -42.61 -28.28 -2.38
CA MET A 4 -41.71 -27.13 -2.43
C MET A 4 -40.31 -27.61 -2.06
N ARG A 5 -39.40 -27.59 -3.05
CA ARG A 5 -37.99 -27.92 -2.85
C ARG A 5 -37.36 -26.82 -1.99
N LYS A 6 -37.03 -27.16 -0.74
CA LYS A 6 -36.18 -26.39 0.17
C LYS A 6 -34.84 -26.11 -0.51
N TRP A 7 -34.69 -24.94 -1.12
CA TRP A 7 -33.41 -24.44 -1.60
C TRP A 7 -32.81 -23.48 -0.57
N LYS A 8 -32.57 -23.97 0.65
CA LYS A 8 -31.66 -23.32 1.60
C LYS A 8 -30.27 -23.91 1.39
N ARG A 9 -29.63 -23.57 0.27
CA ARG A 9 -28.16 -23.65 0.17
C ARG A 9 -27.64 -22.41 0.87
N SER A 10 -26.77 -22.59 1.84
CA SER A 10 -26.14 -21.53 2.64
C SER A 10 -25.61 -20.43 1.74
N PHE A 11 -26.38 -19.36 1.56
CA PHE A 11 -25.88 -18.13 0.99
C PHE A 11 -25.02 -17.48 2.09
N PRO A 12 -23.74 -17.19 1.85
CA PRO A 12 -22.97 -16.35 2.76
C PRO A 12 -23.74 -15.04 2.96
N LYS A 13 -23.75 -14.51 4.19
CA LYS A 13 -24.61 -13.37 4.54
C LYS A 13 -24.29 -12.19 3.63
N MET A 14 -25.32 -11.62 2.99
CA MET A 14 -25.27 -10.43 2.14
C MET A 14 -24.54 -9.23 2.80
N SER A 15 -24.48 -9.21 4.14
CA SER A 15 -23.79 -8.20 4.95
C SER A 15 -22.26 -8.27 4.93
N GLU A 16 -21.66 -9.40 4.55
CA GLU A 16 -20.21 -9.57 4.47
C GLU A 16 -19.66 -9.22 3.07
N GLN A 17 -20.51 -9.23 2.04
CA GLN A 17 -20.11 -8.98 0.66
C GLN A 17 -19.88 -7.49 0.33
N THR A 18 -20.42 -6.56 1.13
CA THR A 18 -20.29 -5.12 0.90
C THR A 18 -18.93 -4.56 1.36
N GLY A 19 -18.33 -5.14 2.42
CA GLY A 19 -17.06 -4.67 2.98
C GLY A 19 -15.84 -4.98 2.11
N GLU A 20 -15.74 -6.19 1.56
CA GLU A 20 -14.61 -6.61 0.72
C GLU A 20 -14.57 -5.86 -0.63
N ALA A 21 -15.75 -5.60 -1.21
CA ALA A 21 -15.88 -4.84 -2.44
C ALA A 21 -15.39 -3.39 -2.26
N GLN A 22 -15.74 -2.73 -1.15
CA GLN A 22 -15.26 -1.37 -0.84
C GLN A 22 -13.76 -1.32 -0.57
N LYS A 23 -13.21 -2.32 0.13
CA LYS A 23 -11.78 -2.40 0.43
C LYS A 23 -10.93 -2.53 -0.85
N SER A 24 -11.33 -3.41 -1.77
CA SER A 24 -10.62 -3.60 -3.04
C SER A 24 -10.68 -2.35 -3.94
N ALA A 25 -11.78 -1.61 -3.94
CA ALA A 25 -11.92 -0.36 -4.69
C ALA A 25 -11.00 0.76 -4.17
N ASN A 26 -10.82 0.83 -2.85
CA ASN A 26 -9.93 1.81 -2.22
C ASN A 26 -8.45 1.51 -2.52
N ILE A 27 -8.03 0.25 -2.45
CA ILE A 27 -6.66 -0.16 -2.81
C ILE A 27 -6.33 0.20 -4.27
N LYS A 28 -7.26 -0.02 -5.21
CA LYS A 28 -7.06 0.37 -6.62
C LYS A 28 -6.86 1.88 -6.79
N LYS A 29 -7.60 2.70 -6.04
CA LYS A 29 -7.44 4.17 -6.04
C LYS A 29 -6.12 4.58 -5.40
N LEU A 30 -5.73 3.93 -4.31
CA LEU A 30 -4.45 4.13 -3.65
C LEU A 30 -3.28 3.86 -4.61
N LEU A 31 -3.29 2.70 -5.27
CA LEU A 31 -2.28 2.32 -6.26
C LEU A 31 -2.22 3.31 -7.43
N SER A 32 -3.37 3.74 -7.95
CA SER A 32 -3.44 4.75 -9.01
C SER A 32 -2.84 6.10 -8.57
N THR A 33 -3.08 6.49 -7.32
CA THR A 33 -2.54 7.72 -6.71
C THR A 33 -1.03 7.62 -6.50
N LEU A 34 -0.53 6.46 -6.06
CA LEU A 34 0.91 6.19 -5.99
C LEU A 34 1.58 6.27 -7.37
N GLY A 35 0.92 5.78 -8.43
CA GLY A 35 1.39 5.92 -9.81
C GLY A 35 1.47 7.39 -10.27
N LEU A 36 0.52 8.23 -9.85
CA LEU A 36 0.57 9.69 -10.09
C LEU A 36 1.76 10.33 -9.35
N CYS A 37 2.00 9.95 -8.10
CA CYS A 37 3.15 10.42 -7.33
C CYS A 37 4.48 10.02 -7.98
N ALA A 38 4.54 8.80 -8.54
CA ALA A 38 5.70 8.31 -9.27
C ALA A 38 5.99 9.11 -10.53
N ARG A 39 4.95 9.43 -11.32
CA ARG A 39 5.09 10.28 -12.49
C ARG A 39 5.52 11.71 -12.15
N ALA A 40 5.17 12.21 -10.97
CA ALA A 40 5.63 13.51 -10.48
C ALA A 40 7.09 13.51 -9.96
N GLY A 41 7.74 12.34 -9.90
CA GLY A 41 9.11 12.21 -9.36
C GLY A 41 9.20 12.42 -7.84
N LYS A 42 8.08 12.29 -7.11
CA LYS A 42 7.99 12.51 -5.66
C LYS A 42 7.93 11.22 -4.85
N VAL A 43 8.54 10.16 -5.37
CA VAL A 43 8.58 8.85 -4.72
C VAL A 43 9.98 8.24 -4.75
N ILE A 44 10.28 7.44 -3.72
CA ILE A 44 11.47 6.62 -3.62
C ILE A 44 11.00 5.17 -3.50
N TYR A 45 11.47 4.28 -4.37
CA TYR A 45 11.06 2.88 -4.37
C TYR A 45 12.18 1.98 -3.84
N GLY A 46 11.82 0.89 -3.17
CA GLY A 46 12.78 -0.10 -2.68
C GLY A 46 13.37 0.24 -1.31
N VAL A 47 13.38 -0.77 -0.45
CA VAL A 47 13.85 -0.71 0.94
C VAL A 47 15.22 -0.06 1.12
N PRO A 48 16.29 -0.43 0.37
CA PRO A 48 17.60 0.19 0.55
C PRO A 48 17.59 1.68 0.21
N MET A 49 16.91 2.08 -0.87
CA MET A 49 16.84 3.49 -1.28
C MET A 49 16.01 4.33 -0.32
N ILE A 50 14.94 3.75 0.26
CA ILE A 50 14.13 4.41 1.30
C ILE A 50 14.98 4.64 2.55
N CYS A 51 15.75 3.63 2.99
CA CYS A 51 16.66 3.75 4.13
C CYS A 51 17.72 4.84 3.91
N ASP A 52 18.26 4.94 2.68
CA ASP A 52 19.21 5.99 2.32
C ASP A 52 18.55 7.37 2.25
N GLY A 53 17.34 7.46 1.69
CA GLY A 53 16.56 8.71 1.64
C GLY A 53 16.26 9.27 3.03
N MET A 54 15.99 8.42 4.03
CA MET A 54 15.77 8.85 5.41
C MET A 54 17.01 9.49 6.06
N ARG A 55 18.21 9.01 5.68
CA ARG A 55 19.50 9.51 6.17
C ARG A 55 19.84 10.90 5.61
N ARG A 56 19.34 11.24 4.42
CA ARG A 56 19.63 12.52 3.76
C ARG A 56 18.98 13.68 4.52
N SER A 57 19.69 14.80 4.60
CA SER A 57 19.33 15.95 5.44
C SER A 57 18.47 17.01 4.75
N LYS A 58 18.36 17.03 3.40
CA LYS A 58 17.53 18.01 2.67
C LYS A 58 16.92 17.47 1.37
N GLY A 59 15.68 17.85 1.09
CA GLY A 59 15.02 17.79 -0.22
C GLY A 59 14.31 16.48 -0.60
N GLU A 60 14.81 15.33 -0.17
CA GLU A 60 14.31 14.01 -0.59
C GLU A 60 13.88 13.12 0.57
N ARG A 61 13.67 13.71 1.76
CA ARG A 61 13.34 12.91 2.93
C ARG A 61 11.94 12.31 2.76
N PRO A 62 11.80 10.98 2.91
CA PRO A 62 10.48 10.36 2.85
C PRO A 62 9.61 10.87 4.00
N VAL A 63 8.39 11.25 3.67
CA VAL A 63 7.36 11.69 4.63
C VAL A 63 6.58 10.48 5.14
N THR A 64 6.22 9.59 4.21
CA THR A 64 5.46 8.37 4.48
C THR A 64 6.01 7.22 3.66
N VAL A 65 6.16 6.07 4.31
CA VAL A 65 6.57 4.80 3.73
C VAL A 65 5.38 3.85 3.68
N PHE A 66 5.11 3.32 2.50
CA PHE A 66 4.12 2.30 2.22
C PHE A 66 4.83 0.97 1.97
N GLU A 67 4.50 -0.04 2.76
CA GLU A 67 5.05 -1.39 2.67
C GLU A 67 4.03 -2.34 2.06
N ALA A 68 4.45 -3.23 1.17
CA ALA A 68 3.58 -4.28 0.63
C ALA A 68 3.26 -5.35 1.69
N SER A 69 2.17 -6.10 1.52
CA SER A 69 1.75 -7.14 2.47
C SER A 69 2.66 -8.37 2.47
N ASP A 70 3.33 -8.65 1.35
CA ASP A 70 4.14 -9.85 1.08
C ASP A 70 5.62 -9.69 1.49
N THR A 71 5.97 -8.62 2.20
CA THR A 71 7.33 -8.43 2.72
C THR A 71 7.69 -9.45 3.80
N SER A 72 8.95 -9.90 3.77
CA SER A 72 9.49 -10.78 4.81
C SER A 72 9.64 -10.07 6.15
N GLU A 73 9.60 -10.81 7.25
CA GLU A 73 9.69 -10.23 8.60
C GLU A 73 11.00 -9.46 8.83
N ASN A 74 12.12 -9.96 8.26
CA ASN A 74 13.40 -9.26 8.30
C ASN A 74 13.33 -7.90 7.60
N THR A 75 12.57 -7.79 6.52
CA THR A 75 12.40 -6.55 5.76
C THR A 75 11.51 -5.57 6.50
N HIS A 76 10.40 -6.08 7.04
CA HIS A 76 9.47 -5.32 7.86
C HIS A 76 10.18 -4.67 9.06
N LYS A 77 10.93 -5.44 9.85
CA LYS A 77 11.70 -4.91 10.99
C LYS A 77 12.67 -3.81 10.57
N LYS A 78 13.44 -4.04 9.50
CA LYS A 78 14.40 -3.04 8.98
C LYS A 78 13.73 -1.72 8.62
N ILE A 79 12.57 -1.76 7.96
CA ILE A 79 11.83 -0.54 7.58
C ILE A 79 11.29 0.14 8.84
N THR A 80 10.59 -0.62 9.68
CA THR A 80 9.94 -0.10 10.90
C THR A 80 10.95 0.56 11.83
N ASP A 81 12.09 -0.08 12.11
CA ASP A 81 13.13 0.47 12.98
C ASP A 81 13.66 1.82 12.45
N LYS A 82 13.82 1.93 11.13
CA LYS A 82 14.29 3.17 10.48
C LYS A 82 13.21 4.24 10.48
N CYS A 83 11.96 3.89 10.19
CA CYS A 83 10.82 4.80 10.27
C CYS A 83 10.67 5.37 11.67
N VAL A 84 10.77 4.54 12.72
CA VAL A 84 10.72 4.97 14.12
C VAL A 84 11.88 5.92 14.45
N PHE A 85 13.11 5.54 14.09
CA PHE A 85 14.30 6.36 14.37
C PHE A 85 14.24 7.74 13.70
N TYR A 86 13.85 7.80 12.43
CA TYR A 86 13.77 9.05 11.67
C TYR A 86 12.43 9.78 11.80
N LYS A 87 11.49 9.25 12.59
CA LYS A 87 10.12 9.78 12.80
C LYS A 87 9.35 9.94 11.48
N VAL A 88 9.46 8.95 10.60
CA VAL A 88 8.76 8.88 9.33
C VAL A 88 7.53 7.99 9.49
N LYS A 89 6.39 8.35 8.89
CA LYS A 89 5.18 7.53 8.96
C LYS A 89 5.40 6.21 8.20
N HIS A 90 4.89 5.11 8.74
CA HIS A 90 4.95 3.80 8.13
C HIS A 90 3.55 3.19 8.07
N ILE A 91 3.16 2.68 6.90
CA ILE A 91 1.86 2.09 6.65
C ILE A 91 2.05 0.81 5.83
N ARG A 92 1.48 -0.29 6.31
CA ARG A 92 1.40 -1.54 5.56
C ARG A 92 0.15 -1.58 4.71
N LEU A 93 0.31 -1.85 3.43
CA LEU A 93 -0.77 -1.95 2.45
C LEU A 93 -1.24 -3.40 2.33
N ASP A 94 -2.53 -3.58 2.08
CA ASP A 94 -3.13 -4.87 1.74
C ASP A 94 -2.96 -5.20 0.24
N CYS A 95 -1.74 -5.03 -0.28
CA CYS A 95 -1.40 -5.39 -1.66
C CYS A 95 -0.03 -6.03 -1.73
N ASP A 96 0.14 -6.94 -2.69
CA ASP A 96 1.42 -7.57 -3.00
C ASP A 96 2.40 -6.59 -3.68
N GLY A 97 3.68 -6.89 -3.57
CA GLY A 97 4.74 -6.06 -4.12
C GLY A 97 4.75 -6.02 -5.65
N ALA A 98 4.15 -7.01 -6.33
CA ALA A 98 4.00 -7.01 -7.78
C ALA A 98 2.92 -6.02 -8.24
N SER A 99 1.77 -5.99 -7.58
CA SER A 99 0.70 -5.01 -7.78
C SER A 99 1.21 -3.59 -7.51
N LEU A 100 1.99 -3.41 -6.44
CA LEU A 100 2.63 -2.14 -6.11
C LEU A 100 3.60 -1.69 -7.23
N ALA A 101 4.44 -2.60 -7.71
CA ALA A 101 5.38 -2.34 -8.79
C ALA A 101 4.68 -1.97 -10.10
N ALA A 102 3.63 -2.71 -10.47
CA ALA A 102 2.84 -2.44 -11.67
C ALA A 102 2.22 -1.03 -11.62
N ALA A 103 1.67 -0.62 -10.48
CA ALA A 103 1.11 0.72 -10.30
C ALA A 103 2.15 1.85 -10.44
N LEU A 104 3.39 1.57 -10.05
CA LEU A 104 4.52 2.50 -10.16
C LEU A 104 5.22 2.41 -11.54
N GLY A 105 4.74 1.56 -12.45
CA GLY A 105 5.34 1.35 -13.77
C GLY A 105 6.68 0.62 -13.74
N LYS A 106 6.89 -0.27 -12.76
CA LYS A 106 8.11 -1.07 -12.59
C LYS A 106 7.81 -2.56 -12.81
N THR A 107 8.77 -3.26 -13.40
CA THR A 107 8.66 -4.69 -13.71
C THR A 107 9.06 -5.59 -12.53
N SER A 108 9.91 -5.09 -11.63
CA SER A 108 10.39 -5.84 -10.46
C SER A 108 9.50 -5.59 -9.25
N SER A 109 9.11 -6.65 -8.54
CA SER A 109 8.33 -6.54 -7.29
C SER A 109 9.01 -5.61 -6.29
N LEU A 110 8.23 -4.66 -5.75
CA LEU A 110 8.69 -3.67 -4.79
C LEU A 110 8.12 -3.99 -3.42
N GLY A 111 8.99 -4.25 -2.44
CA GLY A 111 8.55 -4.48 -1.06
C GLY A 111 8.09 -3.22 -0.34
N ALA A 112 8.56 -2.04 -0.76
CA ALA A 112 8.13 -0.77 -0.19
C ALA A 112 8.33 0.41 -1.17
N VAL A 113 7.52 1.44 -1.00
CA VAL A 113 7.63 2.74 -1.66
C VAL A 113 7.45 3.84 -0.63
N ALA A 114 8.20 4.93 -0.77
CA ALA A 114 8.06 6.11 0.07
C ALA A 114 7.67 7.32 -0.76
N VAL A 115 6.82 8.18 -0.21
CA VAL A 115 6.44 9.47 -0.79
C VAL A 115 7.23 10.56 -0.10
N THR A 116 7.84 11.45 -0.88
CA THR A 116 8.69 12.54 -0.36
C THR A 116 7.95 13.87 -0.23
N ASP A 117 6.75 13.98 -0.79
CA ASP A 117 5.94 15.20 -0.77
C ASP A 117 4.76 15.07 0.20
N GLU A 118 4.60 16.05 1.09
CA GLU A 118 3.56 16.04 2.13
C GLU A 118 2.14 16.10 1.57
N LYS A 119 1.91 16.90 0.50
CA LYS A 119 0.58 17.04 -0.10
C LYS A 119 0.17 15.75 -0.77
N MET A 120 1.11 15.11 -1.47
CA MET A 120 0.89 13.83 -2.12
C MET A 120 0.69 12.72 -1.08
N SER A 121 1.42 12.73 0.04
CA SER A 121 1.20 11.79 1.15
C SER A 121 -0.24 11.86 1.67
N GLY A 122 -0.75 13.07 1.93
CA GLY A 122 -2.13 13.26 2.40
C GLY A 122 -3.19 12.75 1.41
N MET A 123 -2.92 12.81 0.10
CA MET A 123 -3.80 12.23 -0.92
C MET A 123 -3.84 10.71 -0.85
N VAL A 124 -2.69 10.06 -0.66
CA VAL A 124 -2.59 8.60 -0.57
C VAL A 124 -3.22 8.10 0.73
N GLU A 125 -2.97 8.78 1.85
CA GLU A 125 -3.52 8.47 3.18
C GLU A 125 -5.06 8.45 3.21
N LYS A 126 -5.74 9.20 2.32
CA LYS A 126 -7.20 9.23 2.23
C LYS A 126 -7.84 7.90 1.82
N TYR A 127 -7.08 7.00 1.20
CA TYR A 127 -7.60 5.74 0.63
C TYR A 127 -7.26 4.51 1.49
N ILE A 128 -6.69 4.72 2.68
CA ILE A 128 -6.39 3.70 3.68
C ILE A 128 -7.50 3.72 4.72
#